data_AF-A0AAP0K2H0-F1
#
_entry.id   AF-A0AAP0K2H0-F1
#
_cell.length_a   1.000
_cell.length_b   1.000
_cell.length_c   1.000
_cell.angle_alpha   90.00
_cell.angle_beta   90.00
_cell.angle_gamma   90.00
#
_symmetry.space_group_name_H-M   'P 1'
#
loop_
_entity.id
_entity.type
_entity.pdbx_description
1 polymer ?
#
loop_
_entity_poly.entity_id
_entity_poly.type
_entity_poly.pdbx_seq_one_letter_code
_entity_poly.pdbx_strand_id
1 'polypeptide(L)'
;MGLGCTKERLNKEAQLGQCHVQVMKHFKYTMFCLLAYMCFGDKFDEKVIGDIEDMERNIILSLSRFNLLGAFPKLTKMLMPKRWEELHELINNQERVFVPLIRARKEKQRRSDDVVAYVDTLLNLSVPSEEGGVRKLSEKEIATLCTEFFNAAADTTSTTMEWIMANLVKYPKIQEKLYSEIQGVVSSRDGGDEGDDIKDEELHKMKYLKAVVLEGLRRHPPAHVGIPHAVKDDVLLEGHLVPRDAIIIFTIAEMGWDPTVWEDPMEFKPERFLVSEMGGLDITGTREIKMMPFGAGRRICPGLSFGMQLLEYLVVNLVKDFKWTARMGDDVDLSEKIELTSIMKHPLQKRGCRSRLNQKPASITERGRKLQKKARGNRRERKEETYGNIGKAGEALGELGVTKMMEERMGEERKMTWVRNREGKSGRIREKDRAKGCRYRPQPPEQSCQLYKA
;
A
#
# COMPACT_ATOMS: atom_id res chain seq x y z
N MET A 1 -3.60 8.07 2.37
CA MET A 1 -4.30 9.04 1.48
C MET A 1 -4.26 8.60 0.02
N GLY A 2 -3.08 8.39 -0.58
CA GLY A 2 -2.98 7.87 -1.95
C GLY A 2 -3.68 6.51 -2.12
N LEU A 3 -3.38 5.56 -1.23
CA LEU A 3 -3.96 4.22 -1.26
C LEU A 3 -5.50 4.20 -1.15
N GLY A 4 -6.10 5.11 -0.37
CA GLY A 4 -7.56 5.25 -0.26
C GLY A 4 -8.18 5.61 -1.61
N CYS A 5 -7.57 6.57 -2.33
CA CYS A 5 -7.99 6.92 -3.68
C CYS A 5 -7.84 5.74 -4.66
N THR A 6 -6.75 4.97 -4.58
CA THR A 6 -6.60 3.74 -5.37
C THR A 6 -7.71 2.74 -5.09
N LYS A 7 -7.98 2.46 -3.81
CA LYS A 7 -9.02 1.52 -3.37
C LYS A 7 -10.39 1.95 -3.87
N GLU A 8 -10.72 3.23 -3.75
CA GLU A 8 -11.97 3.79 -4.26
C GLU A 8 -12.10 3.70 -5.78
N ARG A 9 -11.06 4.09 -6.54
CA ARG A 9 -11.07 4.00 -8.02
C ARG A 9 -11.19 2.55 -8.48
N LEU A 10 -10.42 1.64 -7.89
CA LEU A 10 -10.51 0.20 -8.17
C LEU A 10 -11.89 -0.37 -7.83
N ASN A 11 -12.49 0.04 -6.71
CA ASN A 11 -13.85 -0.38 -6.32
C ASN A 11 -14.91 0.19 -7.26
N LYS A 12 -14.81 1.47 -7.63
CA LYS A 12 -15.76 2.15 -8.52
C LYS A 12 -15.76 1.49 -9.90
N GLU A 13 -14.60 1.22 -10.48
CA GLU A 13 -14.52 0.53 -11.77
C GLU A 13 -14.98 -0.93 -11.69
N ALA A 14 -14.70 -1.62 -10.59
CA ALA A 14 -15.21 -2.97 -10.35
C ALA A 14 -16.75 -3.01 -10.21
N GLN A 15 -17.36 -1.96 -9.64
CA GLN A 15 -18.82 -1.84 -9.47
C GLN A 15 -19.54 -1.41 -10.76
N LEU A 16 -18.89 -0.62 -11.61
CA LEU A 16 -19.44 -0.14 -12.89
C LEU A 16 -19.52 -1.23 -13.99
N GLY A 17 -19.25 -2.49 -13.66
CA GLY A 17 -19.36 -3.60 -14.60
C GLY A 17 -18.29 -3.60 -15.71
N GLN A 18 -17.25 -2.76 -15.59
CA GLN A 18 -16.07 -2.91 -16.43
C GLN A 18 -15.41 -4.25 -16.08
N CYS A 19 -15.42 -5.19 -17.02
CA CYS A 19 -14.82 -6.50 -16.82
C CYS A 19 -13.30 -6.44 -16.52
N HIS A 20 -12.65 -5.30 -16.81
CA HIS A 20 -11.20 -5.13 -16.79
C HIS A 20 -10.79 -3.78 -16.21
N VAL A 21 -9.87 -3.81 -15.25
CA VAL A 21 -9.22 -2.62 -14.70
C VAL A 21 -7.72 -2.69 -15.01
N GLN A 22 -7.21 -1.68 -15.73
CA GLN A 22 -5.78 -1.55 -16.00
C GLN A 22 -5.08 -0.98 -14.75
N VAL A 23 -4.33 -1.83 -14.05
CA VAL A 23 -3.85 -1.52 -12.69
C VAL A 23 -2.78 -0.42 -12.70
N MET A 24 -1.86 -0.43 -13.67
CA MET A 24 -0.78 0.55 -13.78
C MET A 24 -1.24 2.01 -13.78
N LYS A 25 -2.36 2.34 -14.47
CA LYS A 25 -2.88 3.71 -14.50
C LYS A 25 -3.26 4.22 -13.10
N HIS A 26 -3.90 3.36 -12.32
CA HIS A 26 -4.28 3.68 -10.95
C HIS A 26 -3.07 3.77 -10.01
N PHE A 27 -2.08 2.92 -10.23
CA PHE A 27 -0.81 2.96 -9.49
C PHE A 27 -0.05 4.26 -9.74
N LYS A 28 0.16 4.65 -11.00
CA LYS A 28 0.82 5.92 -11.34
C LYS A 28 0.08 7.12 -10.77
N TYR A 29 -1.23 7.22 -11.00
CA TYR A 29 -2.03 8.33 -10.44
C TYR A 29 -1.90 8.43 -8.91
N THR A 30 -1.96 7.30 -8.23
CA THR A 30 -1.79 7.22 -6.78
C THR A 30 -0.41 7.72 -6.34
N MET A 31 0.63 7.32 -7.06
CA MET A 31 2.00 7.76 -6.82
C MET A 31 2.14 9.26 -7.02
N PHE A 32 1.62 9.82 -8.11
CA PHE A 32 1.67 11.27 -8.34
C PHE A 32 0.91 12.06 -7.28
N CYS A 33 -0.26 11.59 -6.82
CA CYS A 33 -0.96 12.22 -5.70
C CYS A 33 -0.16 12.20 -4.41
N LEU A 34 0.45 11.06 -4.07
CA LEU A 34 1.29 10.92 -2.87
C LEU A 34 2.53 11.83 -2.94
N LEU A 35 3.23 11.80 -4.08
CA LEU A 35 4.44 12.58 -4.29
C LEU A 35 4.15 14.07 -4.32
N ALA A 36 3.03 14.51 -4.90
CA ALA A 36 2.63 15.92 -4.85
C ALA A 36 2.32 16.37 -3.42
N TYR A 37 1.65 15.53 -2.63
CA TYR A 37 1.42 15.82 -1.21
C TYR A 37 2.74 15.88 -0.43
N MET A 38 3.68 14.96 -0.66
CA MET A 38 5.00 15.00 0.00
C MET A 38 5.85 16.19 -0.45
N CYS A 39 5.77 16.54 -1.75
CA CYS A 39 6.62 17.55 -2.35
C CYS A 39 6.18 18.96 -1.96
N PHE A 40 4.88 19.24 -1.98
CA PHE A 40 4.32 20.58 -1.77
C PHE A 40 3.49 20.70 -0.48
N GLY A 41 3.15 19.59 0.18
CA GLY A 41 2.42 19.57 1.46
C GLY A 41 0.93 19.86 1.34
N ASP A 42 0.38 19.83 0.12
CA ASP A 42 -1.02 20.13 -0.18
C ASP A 42 -1.64 19.04 -1.07
N LYS A 43 -2.96 18.90 -1.01
CA LYS A 43 -3.70 18.03 -1.93
C LYS A 43 -4.08 18.84 -3.16
N PHE A 44 -3.89 18.24 -4.32
CA PHE A 44 -4.21 18.86 -5.60
C PHE A 44 -5.38 18.14 -6.27
N ASP A 45 -6.07 18.86 -7.15
CA ASP A 45 -7.11 18.29 -8.00
C ASP A 45 -6.51 17.43 -9.12
N GLU A 46 -7.38 16.69 -9.81
CA GLU A 46 -6.97 15.78 -10.88
C GLU A 46 -6.30 16.51 -12.06
N LYS A 47 -6.63 17.79 -12.27
CA LYS A 47 -6.02 18.59 -13.35
C LYS A 47 -4.56 18.87 -13.04
N VAL A 48 -4.25 19.38 -11.85
CA VAL A 48 -2.87 19.68 -11.45
C VAL A 48 -2.02 18.41 -11.41
N ILE A 49 -2.58 17.30 -10.93
CA ILE A 49 -1.90 15.99 -10.95
C ILE A 49 -1.62 15.53 -12.39
N GLY A 50 -2.58 15.68 -13.30
CA GLY A 50 -2.41 15.39 -14.72
C GLY A 50 -1.34 16.27 -15.38
N ASP A 51 -1.33 17.58 -15.08
CA ASP A 51 -0.33 18.52 -15.59
C ASP A 51 1.10 18.13 -15.15
N ILE A 52 1.26 17.65 -13.91
CA ILE A 52 2.54 17.12 -13.40
C ILE A 52 2.91 15.81 -14.12
N GLU A 53 1.98 14.85 -14.23
CA GLU A 53 2.22 13.56 -14.88
C GLU A 53 2.64 13.73 -16.35
N ASP A 54 1.94 14.58 -17.10
CA ASP A 54 2.25 14.85 -18.51
C ASP A 54 3.61 15.54 -18.67
N MET A 55 3.92 16.49 -17.79
CA MET A 55 5.22 17.16 -17.78
C MET A 55 6.36 16.17 -17.50
N GLU A 56 6.25 15.34 -16.46
CA GLU A 56 7.30 14.34 -16.15
C GLU A 56 7.48 13.33 -17.29
N ARG A 57 6.37 12.82 -17.83
CA ARG A 57 6.40 11.87 -18.94
C ARG A 57 7.12 12.46 -20.16
N ASN A 58 6.86 13.73 -20.49
CA ASN A 58 7.50 14.40 -21.61
C ASN A 58 9.01 14.58 -21.41
N ILE A 59 9.45 14.85 -20.18
CA ILE A 59 10.87 14.92 -19.83
C ILE A 59 11.52 13.55 -20.03
N ILE A 60 10.96 12.50 -19.42
CA ILE A 60 11.48 11.13 -19.48
C ILE A 60 11.63 10.64 -20.92
N LEU A 61 10.57 10.74 -21.73
CA LEU A 61 10.57 10.25 -23.11
C LEU A 61 11.55 10.99 -24.01
N SER A 62 12.02 12.17 -23.58
CA SER A 62 12.93 13.00 -24.34
C SER A 62 14.40 12.89 -23.91
N LEU A 63 14.71 12.22 -22.79
CA LEU A 63 16.08 12.11 -22.25
C LEU A 63 17.09 11.57 -23.29
N SER A 64 16.78 10.44 -23.93
CA SER A 64 17.66 9.83 -24.93
C SER A 64 17.86 10.68 -26.17
N ARG A 65 16.85 11.49 -26.54
CA ARG A 65 16.85 12.36 -27.72
C ARG A 65 17.86 13.51 -27.60
N PHE A 66 18.14 13.96 -26.37
CA PHE A 66 19.02 15.09 -26.10
C PHE A 66 20.44 14.70 -25.69
N ASN A 67 20.76 13.42 -25.51
CA ASN A 67 22.11 12.95 -25.17
C ASN A 67 23.17 13.51 -26.14
N LEU A 68 22.86 13.61 -27.43
CA LEU A 68 23.75 14.18 -28.45
C LEU A 68 24.04 15.68 -28.25
N LEU A 69 23.11 16.43 -27.66
CA LEU A 69 23.29 17.87 -27.45
C LEU A 69 24.43 18.16 -26.48
N GLY A 70 24.62 17.29 -25.48
CA GLY A 70 25.66 17.41 -24.46
C GLY A 70 27.07 17.06 -24.96
N ALA A 71 27.20 16.22 -25.98
CA ALA A 71 28.50 15.76 -26.48
C ALA A 71 29.31 16.88 -27.17
N PHE A 72 28.64 17.73 -27.97
CA PHE A 72 29.28 18.86 -28.66
C PHE A 72 28.40 20.11 -28.67
N PRO A 73 28.22 20.80 -27.53
CA PRO A 73 27.15 21.81 -27.37
C PRO A 73 27.22 22.97 -28.37
N LYS A 74 28.43 23.46 -28.70
CA LYS A 74 28.60 24.56 -29.66
C LYS A 74 28.21 24.15 -31.09
N LEU A 75 28.58 22.93 -31.49
CA LEU A 75 28.29 22.39 -32.81
C LEU A 75 26.81 22.04 -32.95
N THR A 76 26.23 21.40 -31.94
CA THR A 76 24.81 21.02 -31.96
C THR A 76 23.89 22.24 -31.86
N LYS A 77 24.29 23.31 -31.18
CA LYS A 77 23.53 24.59 -31.20
C LYS A 77 23.39 25.15 -32.60
N MET A 78 24.43 25.02 -33.43
CA MET A 78 24.42 25.49 -34.81
C MET A 78 23.66 24.54 -35.73
N LEU A 79 23.91 23.23 -35.62
CA LEU A 79 23.36 22.22 -36.53
C LEU A 79 21.94 21.75 -36.18
N MET A 80 21.53 21.91 -34.92
CA MET A 80 20.29 21.34 -34.38
C MET A 80 19.47 22.37 -33.56
N PRO A 81 19.28 23.61 -34.04
CA PRO A 81 18.62 24.67 -33.25
C PRO A 81 17.23 24.27 -32.77
N LYS A 82 16.45 23.57 -33.60
CA LYS A 82 15.12 23.04 -33.22
C LYS A 82 15.16 22.09 -32.02
N ARG A 83 16.19 21.25 -31.89
CA ARG A 83 16.29 20.35 -30.71
C ARG A 83 16.67 21.11 -29.45
N TRP A 84 17.41 22.20 -29.58
CA TRP A 84 17.68 23.12 -28.46
C TRP A 84 16.43 23.89 -28.06
N GLU A 85 15.62 24.35 -29.02
CA GLU A 85 14.31 24.96 -28.76
C GLU A 85 13.38 23.99 -28.02
N GLU A 86 13.29 22.74 -28.47
CA GLU A 86 12.52 21.67 -27.79
C GLU A 86 13.01 21.44 -26.34
N LEU A 87 14.34 21.38 -26.13
CA LEU A 87 14.90 21.24 -24.78
C LEU A 87 14.57 22.45 -23.89
N HIS A 88 14.66 23.66 -24.44
CA HIS A 88 14.28 24.88 -23.72
C HIS A 88 12.79 24.92 -23.40
N GLU A 89 11.93 24.46 -24.30
CA GLU A 89 10.49 24.35 -24.06
C GLU A 89 10.19 23.36 -22.92
N LEU A 90 10.88 22.22 -22.85
CA LEU A 90 10.73 21.28 -21.74
C LEU A 90 11.12 21.88 -20.39
N ILE A 91 12.25 22.60 -20.34
CA ILE A 91 12.69 23.30 -19.13
C ILE A 91 11.69 24.40 -18.74
N ASN A 92 11.18 25.15 -19.71
CA ASN A 92 10.19 26.20 -19.46
C ASN A 92 8.84 25.62 -18.99
N ASN A 93 8.44 24.47 -19.54
CA ASN A 93 7.22 23.77 -19.12
C ASN A 93 7.34 23.29 -17.66
N GLN A 94 8.50 22.75 -17.28
CA GLN A 94 8.80 22.39 -15.90
C GLN A 94 8.63 23.58 -14.94
N GLU A 95 9.23 24.72 -15.28
CA GLU A 95 9.10 25.94 -14.48
C GLU A 95 7.63 26.39 -14.39
N ARG A 96 6.89 26.34 -15.51
CA ARG A 96 5.47 26.72 -15.57
C ARG A 96 4.59 25.88 -14.64
N VAL A 97 4.89 24.58 -14.49
CA VAL A 97 4.13 23.67 -13.62
C VAL A 97 4.53 23.83 -12.15
N PHE A 98 5.83 23.81 -11.84
CA PHE A 98 6.28 23.73 -10.45
C PHE A 98 6.49 25.07 -9.73
N VAL A 99 6.90 26.14 -10.42
CA VAL A 99 7.16 27.43 -9.76
C VAL A 99 5.92 28.00 -9.07
N PRO A 100 4.71 27.96 -9.66
CA PRO A 100 3.50 28.40 -8.96
C PRO A 100 3.25 27.61 -7.66
N LEU A 101 3.48 26.30 -7.67
CA LEU A 101 3.29 25.43 -6.50
C LEU A 101 4.34 25.74 -5.41
N ILE A 102 5.60 25.98 -5.82
CA ILE A 102 6.69 26.37 -4.92
C ILE A 102 6.38 27.72 -4.26
N ARG A 103 5.92 28.71 -5.02
CA ARG A 103 5.56 30.05 -4.50
C ARG A 103 4.36 29.99 -3.57
N ALA A 104 3.30 29.27 -3.95
CA ALA A 104 2.14 29.06 -3.09
C ALA A 104 2.54 28.41 -1.76
N ARG A 105 3.46 27.43 -1.78
CA ARG A 105 3.99 26.83 -0.55
C ARG A 105 4.81 27.82 0.28
N LYS A 106 5.65 28.64 -0.36
CA LYS A 106 6.50 29.64 0.30
C LYS A 106 5.69 30.75 0.98
N GLU A 107 4.59 31.18 0.36
CA GLU A 107 3.70 32.23 0.89
C GLU A 107 2.84 31.73 2.06
N LYS A 108 2.62 30.42 2.14
CA LYS A 108 1.85 29.80 3.20
C LYS A 108 2.59 29.91 4.52
N GLN A 109 2.00 30.64 5.47
CA GLN A 109 2.52 30.72 6.83
C GLN A 109 2.33 29.36 7.50
N ARG A 110 3.43 28.61 7.63
CA ARG A 110 3.41 27.25 8.17
C ARG A 110 2.88 27.25 9.61
N ARG A 111 1.83 26.47 9.87
CA ARG A 111 1.36 26.20 11.23
C ARG A 111 2.18 25.05 11.84
N SER A 112 2.22 24.99 13.17
CA SER A 112 2.96 23.94 13.90
C SER A 112 2.53 22.52 13.49
N ASP A 113 1.26 22.34 13.11
CA ASP A 113 0.67 21.04 12.75
C ASP A 113 0.79 20.70 11.25
N ASP A 114 1.31 21.60 10.41
CA ASP A 114 1.44 21.33 8.98
C ASP A 114 2.64 20.39 8.70
N VAL A 115 2.40 19.39 7.85
CA VAL A 115 3.43 18.45 7.39
C VAL A 115 4.59 19.19 6.74
N VAL A 116 5.83 18.77 7.05
CA VAL A 116 7.05 19.28 6.40
C VAL A 116 7.08 18.73 4.97
N ALA A 117 6.95 19.62 4.00
CA ALA A 117 7.03 19.27 2.58
C ALA A 117 8.49 19.26 2.11
N TYR A 118 8.78 18.53 1.04
CA TYR A 118 10.12 18.51 0.44
C TYR A 118 10.59 19.93 0.06
N VAL A 119 9.70 20.74 -0.55
CA VAL A 119 9.99 22.14 -0.90
C VAL A 119 10.39 22.97 0.33
N ASP A 120 9.83 22.72 1.52
CA ASP A 120 10.24 23.44 2.73
C ASP A 120 11.71 23.19 3.06
N THR A 121 12.19 21.96 2.84
CA THR A 121 13.59 21.60 3.06
C THR A 121 14.51 22.27 2.03
N LEU A 122 14.08 22.32 0.77
CA LEU A 122 14.84 22.95 -0.32
C LEU A 122 14.94 24.47 -0.17
N LEU A 123 13.84 25.12 0.25
CA LEU A 123 13.84 26.56 0.54
C LEU A 123 14.80 26.94 1.68
N ASN A 124 15.01 26.02 2.62
CA ASN A 124 15.93 26.21 3.74
C ASN A 124 17.38 25.81 3.40
N LEU A 125 17.62 25.07 2.32
CA LEU A 125 18.95 24.63 1.91
C LEU A 125 19.82 25.81 1.48
N SER A 126 21.10 25.78 1.86
CA SER A 126 22.11 26.72 1.38
C SER A 126 23.22 25.93 0.67
N VAL A 127 23.66 26.42 -0.49
CA VAL A 127 24.71 25.82 -1.32
C VAL A 127 25.89 26.78 -1.48
N PRO A 128 27.12 26.30 -1.74
CA PRO A 128 28.26 27.18 -1.99
C PRO A 128 27.99 28.14 -3.16
N SER A 129 28.39 29.40 -3.01
CA SER A 129 28.35 30.40 -4.09
C SER A 129 29.67 30.40 -4.87
N GLU A 130 29.62 30.69 -6.17
CA GLU A 130 30.81 30.85 -7.02
C GLU A 130 31.68 32.03 -6.57
N GLU A 131 31.06 33.05 -5.97
CA GLU A 131 31.73 34.25 -5.44
C GLU A 131 32.27 34.05 -4.01
N GLY A 132 32.20 32.83 -3.47
CA GLY A 132 32.49 32.52 -2.08
C GLY A 132 31.28 32.73 -1.15
N GLY A 133 31.26 32.00 -0.03
CA GLY A 133 30.12 31.99 0.90
C GLY A 133 29.02 31.01 0.51
N VAL A 134 27.79 31.25 0.98
CA VAL A 134 26.63 30.37 0.76
C VAL A 134 25.45 31.16 0.18
N ARG A 135 24.73 30.55 -0.76
CA ARG A 135 23.51 31.08 -1.39
C ARG A 135 22.34 30.12 -1.21
N LYS A 136 21.10 30.62 -1.37
CA LYS A 136 19.92 29.77 -1.49
C LYS A 136 19.78 29.18 -2.90
N LEU A 137 19.00 28.12 -3.02
CA LEU A 137 18.57 27.60 -4.30
C LEU A 137 17.61 28.59 -4.98
N SER A 138 17.78 28.76 -6.29
CA SER A 138 16.83 29.48 -7.14
C SER A 138 15.55 28.66 -7.32
N GLU A 139 14.44 29.31 -7.68
CA GLU A 139 13.16 28.62 -7.93
C GLU A 139 13.29 27.58 -9.05
N LYS A 140 14.13 27.86 -10.06
CA LYS A 140 14.44 26.92 -11.14
C LYS A 140 15.18 25.68 -10.66
N GLU A 141 16.17 25.85 -9.78
CA GLU A 141 16.89 24.72 -9.17
C GLU A 141 15.95 23.89 -8.28
N ILE A 142 15.06 24.54 -7.51
CA ILE A 142 14.04 23.85 -6.71
C ILE A 142 13.08 23.07 -7.62
N ALA A 143 12.58 23.68 -8.70
CA ALA A 143 11.72 23.01 -9.67
C ALA A 143 12.40 21.79 -10.33
N THR A 144 13.70 21.90 -10.62
CA THR A 144 14.50 20.79 -11.14
C THR A 144 14.60 19.65 -10.11
N LEU A 145 14.89 19.97 -8.84
CA LEU A 145 14.95 18.97 -7.77
C LEU A 145 13.59 18.33 -7.47
N CYS A 146 12.48 19.07 -7.60
CA CYS A 146 11.14 18.50 -7.55
C CYS A 146 10.95 17.48 -8.69
N THR A 147 11.37 17.84 -9.90
CA THR A 147 11.28 16.95 -11.08
C THR A 147 12.05 15.66 -10.89
N GLU A 148 13.28 15.74 -10.37
CA GLU A 148 14.08 14.55 -10.02
C GLU A 148 13.37 13.67 -8.98
N PHE A 149 12.73 14.29 -7.97
CA PHE A 149 11.97 13.58 -6.94
C PHE A 149 10.78 12.79 -7.52
N PHE A 150 10.00 13.40 -8.41
CA PHE A 150 8.87 12.71 -9.05
C PHE A 150 9.32 11.60 -10.01
N ASN A 151 10.26 11.91 -10.91
CA ASN A 151 10.78 10.94 -11.89
C ASN A 151 11.37 9.70 -11.23
N ALA A 152 12.18 9.89 -10.18
CA ALA A 152 12.82 8.78 -9.50
C ALA A 152 11.83 7.88 -8.75
N ALA A 153 10.73 8.44 -8.23
CA ALA A 153 9.84 7.71 -7.32
C ALA A 153 8.59 7.13 -8.01
N ALA A 154 8.00 7.83 -8.98
CA ALA A 154 6.68 7.47 -9.53
C ALA A 154 6.73 6.18 -10.36
N ASP A 155 7.61 6.14 -11.35
CA ASP A 155 7.68 5.03 -12.32
C ASP A 155 8.31 3.78 -11.71
N THR A 156 9.39 3.93 -10.93
CA THR A 156 10.10 2.80 -10.29
C THR A 156 9.21 2.05 -9.31
N THR A 157 8.50 2.78 -8.44
CA THR A 157 7.60 2.19 -7.44
C THR A 157 6.39 1.56 -8.10
N SER A 158 5.75 2.26 -9.05
CA SER A 158 4.57 1.73 -9.76
C SER A 158 4.90 0.46 -10.55
N THR A 159 6.07 0.44 -11.21
CA THR A 159 6.59 -0.72 -11.95
C THR A 159 6.83 -1.91 -11.02
N THR A 160 7.56 -1.69 -9.92
CA THR A 160 7.82 -2.76 -8.94
C THR A 160 6.53 -3.31 -8.36
N MET A 161 5.60 -2.42 -7.98
CA MET A 161 4.32 -2.82 -7.44
C MET A 161 3.51 -3.64 -8.45
N GLU A 162 3.47 -3.24 -9.74
CA GLU A 162 2.78 -4.03 -10.77
C GLU A 162 3.39 -5.43 -10.92
N TRP A 163 4.72 -5.55 -10.97
CA TRP A 163 5.39 -6.86 -11.04
C TRP A 163 5.11 -7.75 -9.84
N ILE A 164 5.13 -7.19 -8.62
CA ILE A 164 4.78 -7.94 -7.41
C ILE A 164 3.33 -8.43 -7.51
N MET A 165 2.39 -7.54 -7.84
CA MET A 165 0.98 -7.90 -7.94
C MET A 165 0.73 -8.93 -9.06
N ALA A 166 1.42 -8.83 -10.19
CA ALA A 166 1.36 -9.78 -11.29
C ALA A 166 1.83 -11.19 -10.86
N ASN A 167 2.94 -11.28 -10.13
CA ASN A 167 3.42 -12.54 -9.57
C ASN A 167 2.46 -13.11 -8.52
N LEU A 168 1.86 -12.27 -7.66
CA LEU A 168 0.84 -12.73 -6.71
C LEU A 168 -0.43 -13.25 -7.39
N VAL A 169 -0.78 -12.71 -8.56
CA VAL A 169 -1.87 -13.23 -9.40
C VAL A 169 -1.47 -14.57 -10.04
N LYS A 170 -0.26 -14.65 -10.60
CA LYS A 170 0.26 -15.85 -11.26
C LYS A 170 0.47 -17.02 -10.30
N TYR A 171 0.85 -16.74 -9.06
CA TYR A 171 1.12 -17.73 -8.02
C TYR A 171 0.15 -17.58 -6.81
N PRO A 172 -1.10 -18.07 -6.92
CA PRO A 172 -2.11 -17.91 -5.87
C PRO A 172 -1.68 -18.46 -4.50
N LYS A 173 -0.85 -19.51 -4.45
CA LYS A 173 -0.32 -20.06 -3.19
C LYS A 173 0.50 -19.03 -2.42
N ILE A 174 1.31 -18.24 -3.12
CA ILE A 174 2.12 -17.16 -2.53
C ILE A 174 1.20 -16.05 -2.01
N GLN A 175 0.17 -15.67 -2.79
CA GLN A 175 -0.82 -14.68 -2.36
C GLN A 175 -1.59 -15.11 -1.11
N GLU A 176 -2.05 -16.36 -1.02
CA GLU A 176 -2.79 -16.85 0.15
C GLU A 176 -1.87 -17.01 1.38
N LYS A 177 -0.60 -17.37 1.20
CA LYS A 177 0.40 -17.37 2.28
C LYS A 177 0.64 -15.96 2.83
N LEU A 178 0.82 -14.97 1.94
CA LEU A 178 0.93 -13.56 2.34
C LEU A 178 -0.34 -13.09 3.05
N TYR A 179 -1.52 -13.42 2.52
CA TYR A 179 -2.79 -13.08 3.15
C TYR A 179 -2.94 -13.70 4.54
N SER A 180 -2.46 -14.92 4.75
CA SER A 180 -2.48 -15.59 6.06
C SER A 180 -1.59 -14.86 7.08
N GLU A 181 -0.41 -14.38 6.69
CA GLU A 181 0.45 -13.54 7.54
C GLU A 181 -0.25 -12.23 7.91
N ILE A 182 -0.89 -11.57 6.92
CA ILE A 182 -1.65 -10.33 7.14
C ILE A 182 -2.79 -10.56 8.14
N GLN A 183 -3.56 -11.65 7.98
CA GLN A 183 -4.64 -11.99 8.91
C GLN A 183 -4.11 -12.22 10.33
N GLY A 184 -2.97 -12.90 10.48
CA GLY A 184 -2.34 -13.10 11.79
C GLY A 184 -2.03 -11.79 12.51
N VAL A 185 -1.51 -10.78 11.79
CA VAL A 185 -1.24 -9.45 12.35
C VAL A 185 -2.54 -8.71 12.68
N VAL A 186 -3.51 -8.69 11.76
CA VAL A 186 -4.80 -8.01 11.97
C VAL A 186 -5.56 -8.59 13.17
N SER A 187 -5.59 -9.92 13.31
CA SER A 187 -6.24 -10.59 14.45
C SER A 187 -5.54 -10.36 15.79
N SER A 188 -4.27 -9.92 15.78
CA SER A 188 -3.51 -9.58 16.98
C SER A 188 -3.65 -8.11 17.41
N ARG A 189 -4.46 -7.31 16.69
CA ARG A 189 -4.68 -5.90 17.02
C ARG A 189 -5.62 -5.76 18.22
N ASP A 190 -5.15 -5.04 19.23
CA ASP A 190 -6.01 -4.57 20.31
C ASP A 190 -6.83 -3.35 19.84
N GLY A 191 -8.14 -3.53 19.68
CA GLY A 191 -9.10 -2.43 19.50
C GLY A 191 -9.14 -1.75 18.12
N GLY A 192 -8.59 -2.36 17.07
CA GLY A 192 -8.70 -1.88 15.69
C GLY A 192 -9.85 -2.53 14.91
N ASP A 193 -10.42 -1.82 13.93
CA ASP A 193 -11.40 -2.40 13.01
C ASP A 193 -10.68 -3.29 11.98
N GLU A 194 -11.31 -4.40 11.55
CA GLU A 194 -10.83 -5.21 10.42
C GLU A 194 -10.74 -4.36 9.13
N GLY A 195 -11.53 -3.29 9.04
CA GLY A 195 -11.49 -2.30 7.96
C GLY A 195 -10.23 -1.43 7.92
N ASP A 196 -9.51 -1.27 9.04
CA ASP A 196 -8.39 -0.34 9.12
C ASP A 196 -7.19 -0.78 8.29
N ASP A 197 -6.51 0.18 7.65
CA ASP A 197 -5.26 -0.06 6.93
C ASP A 197 -4.17 -0.61 7.86
N ILE A 198 -3.25 -1.40 7.30
CA ILE A 198 -2.00 -1.78 7.97
C ILE A 198 -1.16 -0.54 8.17
N LYS A 199 -0.75 -0.27 9.42
CA LYS A 199 0.12 0.85 9.77
C LYS A 199 1.58 0.46 9.66
N ASP A 200 2.46 1.46 9.57
CA ASP A 200 3.90 1.25 9.43
C ASP A 200 4.49 0.47 10.61
N GLU A 201 3.96 0.68 11.82
CA GLU A 201 4.38 -0.04 13.01
C GLU A 201 3.95 -1.52 13.00
N GLU A 202 3.22 -1.99 12.01
CA GLU A 202 2.81 -3.39 11.91
C GLU A 202 3.57 -4.13 10.81
N LEU A 203 4.09 -3.39 9.82
CA LEU A 203 4.89 -3.93 8.72
C LEU A 203 6.12 -4.68 9.21
N HIS A 204 6.73 -4.23 10.32
CA HIS A 204 7.93 -4.88 10.86
C HIS A 204 7.70 -6.34 11.28
N LYS A 205 6.45 -6.74 11.57
CA LYS A 205 6.06 -8.10 11.96
C LYS A 205 5.89 -9.05 10.77
N MET A 206 5.80 -8.52 9.56
CA MET A 206 5.45 -9.27 8.35
C MET A 206 6.69 -9.67 7.56
N LYS A 207 7.30 -10.80 7.94
CA LYS A 207 8.54 -11.29 7.31
C LYS A 207 8.31 -11.78 5.89
N TYR A 208 7.17 -12.41 5.63
CA TYR A 208 6.82 -12.93 4.31
C TYR A 208 6.48 -11.81 3.33
N LEU A 209 5.84 -10.73 3.77
CA LEU A 209 5.68 -9.51 2.98
C LEU A 209 7.03 -8.96 2.49
N LYS A 210 8.00 -8.81 3.39
CA LYS A 210 9.36 -8.34 3.05
C LYS A 210 10.03 -9.26 2.04
N ALA A 211 9.89 -10.57 2.23
CA ALA A 211 10.40 -11.57 1.32
C ALA A 211 9.76 -11.48 -0.08
N VAL A 212 8.45 -11.22 -0.16
CA VAL A 212 7.73 -11.01 -1.43
C VAL A 212 8.22 -9.75 -2.14
N VAL A 213 8.42 -8.64 -1.42
CA VAL A 213 8.92 -7.39 -1.99
C VAL A 213 10.36 -7.55 -2.50
N LEU A 214 11.23 -8.20 -1.72
CA LEU A 214 12.61 -8.49 -2.12
C LEU A 214 12.67 -9.40 -3.36
N GLU A 215 11.82 -10.43 -3.43
CA GLU A 215 11.74 -11.29 -4.61
C GLU A 215 11.18 -10.56 -5.83
N GLY A 216 10.26 -9.62 -5.64
CA GLY A 216 9.83 -8.67 -6.67
C GLY A 216 10.99 -7.89 -7.27
N LEU A 217 11.79 -7.26 -6.40
CA LEU A 217 12.94 -6.46 -6.81
C LEU A 217 14.07 -7.29 -7.43
N ARG A 218 14.29 -8.53 -6.96
CA ARG A 218 15.30 -9.43 -7.53
C ARG A 218 14.89 -9.91 -8.91
N ARG A 219 13.66 -10.42 -9.04
CA ARG A 219 13.19 -11.06 -10.27
C ARG A 219 12.84 -10.05 -11.35
N HIS A 220 12.30 -8.89 -10.97
CA HIS A 220 11.84 -7.83 -11.86
C HIS A 220 12.34 -6.45 -11.39
N PRO A 221 13.66 -6.20 -11.38
CA PRO A 221 14.18 -4.90 -11.01
C PRO A 221 13.68 -3.83 -11.99
N PRO A 222 13.22 -2.65 -11.50
CA PRO A 222 12.75 -1.59 -12.38
C PRO A 222 13.81 -1.12 -13.38
N ALA A 223 15.09 -1.23 -13.03
CA ALA A 223 16.21 -0.93 -13.91
C ALA A 223 17.05 -2.18 -14.15
N HIS A 224 17.21 -2.59 -15.41
CA HIS A 224 18.07 -3.72 -15.77
C HIS A 224 19.55 -3.35 -15.74
N VAL A 225 19.85 -2.09 -16.03
CA VAL A 225 21.19 -1.51 -15.94
C VAL A 225 21.15 -0.31 -15.01
N GLY A 226 22.22 -0.12 -14.24
CA GLY A 226 22.39 1.07 -13.41
C GLY A 226 22.59 2.34 -14.24
N ILE A 227 22.37 3.49 -13.62
CA ILE A 227 22.71 4.79 -14.22
C ILE A 227 24.23 4.80 -14.49
N PRO A 228 24.70 5.21 -15.67
CA PRO A 228 26.13 5.21 -15.98
C PRO A 228 26.97 6.02 -14.99
N HIS A 229 28.11 5.47 -14.59
CA HIS A 229 29.12 6.12 -13.76
C HIS A 229 30.34 6.48 -14.59
N ALA A 230 31.08 7.50 -14.18
CA ALA A 230 32.39 7.84 -14.75
C ALA A 230 33.50 7.63 -13.70
N VAL A 231 34.58 6.99 -14.11
CA VAL A 231 35.77 6.76 -13.29
C VAL A 231 36.53 8.07 -13.10
N LYS A 232 36.86 8.43 -11.86
CA LYS A 232 37.52 9.72 -11.55
C LYS A 232 39.01 9.72 -11.84
N ASP A 233 39.68 8.60 -11.58
CA ASP A 233 41.11 8.42 -11.69
C ASP A 233 41.38 6.98 -12.15
N ASP A 234 42.49 6.76 -12.85
CA ASP A 234 42.91 5.43 -13.30
C ASP A 234 42.92 4.44 -12.12
N VAL A 235 42.26 3.29 -12.28
CA VAL A 235 42.11 2.29 -11.23
C VAL A 235 42.37 0.90 -11.78
N LEU A 236 43.04 0.05 -10.99
CA LEU A 236 43.17 -1.37 -11.27
C LEU A 236 42.00 -2.12 -10.62
N LEU A 237 41.17 -2.78 -11.43
CA LEU A 237 40.06 -3.62 -10.99
C LEU A 237 40.33 -5.06 -11.44
N GLU A 238 40.49 -5.99 -10.49
CA GLU A 238 40.81 -7.40 -10.78
C GLU A 238 41.97 -7.56 -11.78
N GLY A 239 43.03 -6.75 -11.61
CA GLY A 239 44.21 -6.74 -12.49
C GLY A 239 44.05 -6.00 -13.82
N HIS A 240 42.87 -5.44 -14.11
CA HIS A 240 42.60 -4.69 -15.34
C HIS A 240 42.67 -3.19 -15.08
N LEU A 241 43.41 -2.45 -15.91
CA LEU A 241 43.43 -0.99 -15.87
C LEU A 241 42.12 -0.45 -16.44
N VAL A 242 41.36 0.25 -15.60
CA VAL A 242 40.19 1.03 -15.99
C VAL A 242 40.61 2.51 -15.99
N PRO A 243 40.66 3.15 -17.16
CA PRO A 243 41.15 4.51 -17.27
C PRO A 243 40.16 5.51 -16.69
N ARG A 244 40.67 6.67 -16.31
CA ARG A 244 39.89 7.87 -16.00
C ARG A 244 38.88 8.17 -17.13
N ASP A 245 37.72 8.66 -16.72
CA ASP A 245 36.56 8.98 -17.56
C ASP A 245 35.92 7.78 -18.27
N ALA A 246 36.40 6.54 -18.02
CA ALA A 246 35.70 5.34 -18.47
C ALA A 246 34.28 5.29 -17.90
N ILE A 247 33.32 4.92 -18.75
CA ILE A 247 31.93 4.75 -18.36
C ILE A 247 31.73 3.33 -17.84
N ILE A 248 31.22 3.22 -16.61
CA ILE A 248 30.89 1.95 -15.95
C ILE A 248 29.38 1.84 -15.79
N ILE A 249 28.83 0.69 -16.21
CA ILE A 249 27.40 0.38 -16.12
C ILE A 249 27.28 -0.99 -15.46
N PHE A 250 26.48 -1.08 -14.40
CA PHE A 250 26.23 -2.34 -13.69
C PHE A 250 24.98 -3.01 -14.25
N THR A 251 25.06 -4.32 -14.54
CA THR A 251 23.93 -5.13 -15.02
C THR A 251 23.11 -5.68 -13.85
N ILE A 252 22.19 -4.86 -13.34
CA ILE A 252 21.37 -5.16 -12.14
C ILE A 252 20.52 -6.41 -12.33
N ALA A 253 19.87 -6.56 -13.50
CA ALA A 253 19.01 -7.73 -13.77
C ALA A 253 19.82 -9.03 -13.80
N GLU A 254 20.95 -9.03 -14.50
CA GLU A 254 21.84 -10.20 -14.60
C GLU A 254 22.32 -10.69 -13.22
N MET A 255 22.66 -9.77 -12.30
CA MET A 255 23.01 -10.17 -10.92
C MET A 255 21.86 -10.85 -10.20
N GLY A 256 20.63 -10.37 -10.41
CA GLY A 256 19.43 -10.99 -9.86
C GLY A 256 19.14 -12.35 -10.49
N TRP A 257 19.59 -12.61 -11.72
CA TRP A 257 19.28 -13.81 -12.48
C TRP A 257 20.43 -14.82 -12.57
N ASP A 258 21.56 -14.52 -11.97
CA ASP A 258 22.74 -15.37 -12.00
C ASP A 258 22.47 -16.71 -11.29
N PRO A 259 22.48 -17.85 -12.02
CA PRO A 259 22.24 -19.18 -11.44
C PRO A 259 23.37 -19.66 -10.52
N THR A 260 24.55 -19.02 -10.56
CA THR A 260 25.66 -19.32 -9.63
C THR A 260 25.42 -18.72 -8.24
N VAL A 261 24.59 -17.69 -8.16
CA VAL A 261 24.23 -16.99 -6.91
C VAL A 261 22.83 -17.39 -6.43
N TRP A 262 21.89 -17.58 -7.35
CA TRP A 262 20.47 -17.80 -7.06
C TRP A 262 20.00 -19.15 -7.59
N GLU A 263 19.54 -20.04 -6.71
CA GLU A 263 18.85 -21.27 -7.10
C GLU A 263 17.51 -20.95 -7.80
N ASP A 264 17.28 -21.58 -8.96
CA ASP A 264 16.13 -21.33 -9.84
C ASP A 264 15.87 -19.83 -10.04
N PRO A 265 16.82 -19.09 -10.65
CA PRO A 265 16.80 -17.63 -10.63
C PRO A 265 15.57 -17.04 -11.32
N MET A 266 14.98 -17.75 -12.27
CA MET A 266 13.82 -17.28 -13.02
C MET A 266 12.48 -17.57 -12.32
N GLU A 267 12.46 -18.45 -11.30
CA GLU A 267 11.27 -18.73 -10.50
C GLU A 267 11.08 -17.68 -9.40
N PHE A 268 9.82 -17.27 -9.18
CA PHE A 268 9.44 -16.34 -8.13
C PHE A 268 9.25 -17.10 -6.80
N LYS A 269 10.29 -17.15 -5.96
CA LYS A 269 10.32 -17.89 -4.68
C LYS A 269 10.66 -16.98 -3.50
N PRO A 270 9.68 -16.29 -2.89
CA PRO A 270 9.92 -15.44 -1.71
C PRO A 270 10.59 -16.18 -0.55
N GLU A 271 10.36 -17.50 -0.41
CA GLU A 271 10.95 -18.36 0.62
C GLU A 271 12.46 -18.21 0.75
N ARG A 272 13.18 -17.89 -0.33
CA ARG A 272 14.65 -17.69 -0.30
C ARG A 272 15.10 -16.56 0.63
N PHE A 273 14.22 -15.60 0.91
CA PHE A 273 14.50 -14.48 1.81
C PHE A 273 14.06 -14.73 3.27
N LEU A 274 13.47 -15.89 3.56
CA LEU A 274 13.09 -16.27 4.93
C LEU A 274 14.23 -17.00 5.67
N VAL A 275 15.10 -17.69 4.94
CA VAL A 275 16.09 -18.67 5.46
C VAL A 275 17.40 -18.01 5.90
N SER A 276 17.56 -16.70 5.74
CA SER A 276 18.79 -16.01 6.15
C SER A 276 18.89 -15.92 7.69
N GLU A 277 19.43 -16.97 8.31
CA GLU A 277 19.70 -17.07 9.75
C GLU A 277 20.87 -16.19 10.23
N MET A 278 21.56 -15.46 9.34
CA MET A 278 22.68 -14.57 9.71
C MET A 278 22.60 -13.20 9.05
N GLY A 279 21.69 -12.35 9.54
CA GLY A 279 21.75 -10.89 9.34
C GLY A 279 21.02 -10.31 8.13
N GLY A 280 20.13 -11.08 7.47
CA GLY A 280 19.35 -10.60 6.32
C GLY A 280 20.20 -10.44 5.05
N LEU A 281 19.55 -10.49 3.89
CA LEU A 281 20.17 -10.10 2.63
C LEU A 281 20.52 -8.60 2.69
N ASP A 282 21.76 -8.24 2.36
CA ASP A 282 22.16 -6.85 2.25
C ASP A 282 21.82 -6.28 0.86
N ILE A 283 20.85 -5.36 0.81
CA ILE A 283 20.51 -4.61 -0.41
C ILE A 283 21.19 -3.23 -0.48
N THR A 284 22.03 -2.88 0.51
CA THR A 284 22.80 -1.64 0.56
C THR A 284 24.18 -1.77 -0.10
N GLY A 285 24.63 -3.02 -0.30
CA GLY A 285 25.94 -3.34 -0.85
C GLY A 285 27.12 -2.98 0.06
N THR A 286 26.91 -3.02 1.38
CA THR A 286 27.97 -2.85 2.40
C THR A 286 28.67 -4.16 2.76
N ARG A 287 27.98 -5.29 2.59
CA ARG A 287 28.51 -6.66 2.74
C ARG A 287 28.69 -7.29 1.35
N GLU A 288 28.16 -8.48 1.16
CA GLU A 288 28.15 -9.18 -0.13
C GLU A 288 27.01 -8.66 -1.00
N ILE A 289 27.31 -8.30 -2.26
CA ILE A 289 26.31 -7.87 -3.24
C ILE A 289 25.82 -9.10 -4.02
N LYS A 290 24.68 -9.66 -3.62
CA LYS A 290 23.95 -10.68 -4.40
C LYS A 290 22.89 -10.10 -5.33
N MET A 291 22.42 -8.90 -5.01
CA MET A 291 21.55 -8.06 -5.83
C MET A 291 21.71 -6.60 -5.41
N MET A 292 21.41 -5.66 -6.30
CA MET A 292 21.54 -4.22 -6.04
C MET A 292 20.41 -3.40 -6.68
N PRO A 293 19.13 -3.68 -6.36
CA PRO A 293 17.99 -3.02 -7.01
C PRO A 293 17.94 -1.50 -6.80
N PHE A 294 18.66 -0.99 -5.80
CA PHE A 294 18.78 0.43 -5.46
C PHE A 294 20.19 1.00 -5.74
N GLY A 295 21.07 0.25 -6.41
CA GLY A 295 22.48 0.59 -6.51
C GLY A 295 23.26 0.32 -5.22
N ALA A 296 24.50 0.82 -5.15
CA ALA A 296 25.37 0.70 -3.98
C ALA A 296 26.35 1.88 -3.87
N GLY A 297 26.98 2.03 -2.70
CA GLY A 297 28.03 3.03 -2.45
C GLY A 297 27.52 4.48 -2.50
N ARG A 298 28.37 5.42 -2.94
CA ARG A 298 28.10 6.88 -2.87
C ARG A 298 26.90 7.35 -3.71
N ARG A 299 26.43 6.55 -4.66
CA ARG A 299 25.30 6.86 -5.54
C ARG A 299 24.16 5.86 -5.36
N ILE A 300 24.10 5.17 -4.22
CA ILE A 300 22.93 4.39 -3.83
C ILE A 300 21.69 5.28 -3.84
N CYS A 301 20.55 4.72 -4.24
CA CYS A 301 19.29 5.42 -4.32
C CYS A 301 18.97 6.09 -2.97
N PRO A 302 18.79 7.42 -2.92
CA PRO A 302 18.45 8.12 -1.68
C PRO A 302 17.06 7.74 -1.17
N GLY A 303 16.21 7.20 -2.04
CA GLY A 303 14.86 6.75 -1.73
C GLY A 303 14.75 5.29 -1.26
N LEU A 304 15.85 4.56 -1.01
CA LEU A 304 15.81 3.13 -0.66
C LEU A 304 14.86 2.82 0.50
N SER A 305 15.03 3.49 1.64
CA SER A 305 14.21 3.23 2.83
C SER A 305 12.74 3.54 2.58
N PHE A 306 12.47 4.69 1.94
CA PHE A 306 11.11 5.11 1.60
C PHE A 306 10.45 4.16 0.60
N GLY A 307 11.17 3.77 -0.46
CA GLY A 307 10.67 2.87 -1.50
C GLY A 307 10.32 1.49 -0.95
N MET A 308 11.18 0.92 -0.08
CA MET A 308 10.88 -0.36 0.58
C MET A 308 9.63 -0.28 1.45
N GLN A 309 9.54 0.73 2.32
CA GLN A 309 8.38 0.93 3.20
C GLN A 309 7.10 1.16 2.39
N LEU A 310 7.17 1.99 1.35
CA LEU A 310 6.03 2.29 0.51
C LEU A 310 5.54 1.06 -0.26
N LEU A 311 6.45 0.26 -0.82
CA LEU A 311 6.09 -0.99 -1.50
C LEU A 311 5.43 -1.98 -0.53
N GLU A 312 6.01 -2.17 0.66
CA GLU A 312 5.42 -3.01 1.70
C GLU A 312 4.01 -2.54 2.08
N TYR A 313 3.84 -1.25 2.36
CA TYR A 313 2.56 -0.63 2.70
C TYR A 313 1.50 -0.76 1.60
N LEU A 314 1.88 -0.54 0.34
CA LEU A 314 0.94 -0.63 -0.78
C LEU A 314 0.53 -2.08 -1.02
N VAL A 315 1.49 -3.00 -1.12
CA VAL A 315 1.23 -4.42 -1.39
C VAL A 315 0.38 -5.04 -0.29
N VAL A 316 0.73 -4.82 0.97
CA VAL A 316 0.02 -5.44 2.10
C VAL A 316 -1.46 -5.03 2.11
N ASN A 317 -1.74 -3.74 1.92
CA ASN A 317 -3.10 -3.24 1.99
C ASN A 317 -3.93 -3.60 0.74
N LEU A 318 -3.29 -3.71 -0.43
CA LEU A 318 -3.95 -4.22 -1.63
C LEU A 318 -4.31 -5.71 -1.50
N VAL A 319 -3.46 -6.53 -0.88
CA VAL A 319 -3.72 -7.96 -0.65
C VAL A 319 -4.72 -8.18 0.49
N LYS A 320 -4.66 -7.35 1.55
CA LYS A 320 -5.65 -7.35 2.64
C LYS A 320 -7.07 -7.17 2.11
N ASP A 321 -7.27 -6.16 1.28
CA ASP A 321 -8.61 -5.74 0.87
C ASP A 321 -9.14 -6.51 -0.35
N PHE A 322 -8.26 -7.09 -1.17
CA PHE A 322 -8.66 -7.73 -2.43
C PHE A 322 -8.03 -9.10 -2.62
N LYS A 323 -8.82 -10.02 -3.20
CA LYS A 323 -8.29 -11.24 -3.81
C LYS A 323 -7.96 -10.94 -5.26
N TRP A 324 -6.69 -11.04 -5.64
CA TRP A 324 -6.23 -10.74 -6.99
C TRP A 324 -6.23 -12.02 -7.83
N THR A 325 -6.90 -11.98 -8.98
CA THR A 325 -7.02 -13.14 -9.88
C THR A 325 -6.88 -12.70 -11.33
N ALA A 326 -6.32 -13.57 -12.16
CA ALA A 326 -6.19 -13.33 -13.59
C ALA A 326 -7.56 -13.27 -14.28
N ARG A 327 -7.56 -12.84 -15.54
CA ARG A 327 -8.74 -12.97 -16.42
C ARG A 327 -9.06 -14.47 -16.57
N MET A 328 -10.34 -14.83 -16.60
CA MET A 328 -10.77 -16.23 -16.69
C MET A 328 -10.10 -16.93 -17.89
N GLY A 329 -9.29 -17.95 -17.62
CA GLY A 329 -8.63 -18.76 -18.65
C GLY A 329 -7.27 -18.23 -19.16
N ASP A 330 -6.84 -17.04 -18.74
CA ASP A 330 -5.56 -16.47 -19.15
C ASP A 330 -4.50 -16.62 -18.05
N ASP A 331 -3.31 -17.09 -18.42
CA ASP A 331 -2.12 -16.95 -17.59
C ASP A 331 -1.67 -15.47 -17.58
N VAL A 332 -0.98 -15.06 -16.52
CA VAL A 332 -0.34 -13.75 -16.48
C VAL A 332 0.89 -13.78 -17.38
N ASP A 333 0.86 -12.99 -18.44
CA ASP A 333 2.05 -12.75 -19.26
C ASP A 333 3.04 -11.89 -18.47
N LEU A 334 4.21 -12.47 -18.17
CA LEU A 334 5.31 -11.79 -17.50
C LEU A 334 6.39 -11.29 -18.48
N SER A 335 6.07 -11.20 -19.77
CA SER A 335 6.96 -10.61 -20.75
C SER A 335 7.14 -9.11 -20.49
N GLU A 336 8.37 -8.65 -20.65
CA GLU A 336 8.79 -7.29 -20.34
C GLU A 336 9.08 -6.48 -21.61
N LYS A 337 9.01 -5.16 -21.47
CA LYS A 337 9.55 -4.19 -22.42
C LYS A 337 10.33 -3.14 -21.66
N ILE A 338 11.45 -2.70 -22.23
CA ILE A 338 12.29 -1.67 -21.62
C ILE A 338 11.83 -0.30 -22.14
N GLU A 339 11.36 0.53 -21.23
CA GLU A 339 11.17 1.97 -21.44
C GLU A 339 12.15 2.72 -20.52
N LEU A 340 11.68 3.66 -19.69
CA LEU A 340 12.48 4.17 -18.57
C LEU A 340 12.80 3.05 -17.57
N THR A 341 11.79 2.21 -17.30
CA THR A 341 11.88 1.03 -16.44
C THR A 341 11.53 -0.23 -17.23
N SER A 342 11.90 -1.39 -16.70
CA SER A 342 11.42 -2.69 -17.21
C SER A 342 9.96 -2.87 -16.82
N ILE A 343 9.04 -2.56 -17.73
CA ILE A 343 7.59 -2.63 -17.50
C ILE A 343 7.00 -3.87 -18.16
N MET A 344 5.82 -4.29 -17.72
CA MET A 344 5.10 -5.38 -18.38
C MET A 344 4.73 -4.97 -19.81
N LYS A 345 4.98 -5.86 -20.78
CA LYS A 345 4.55 -5.67 -22.18
C LYS A 345 3.04 -5.56 -22.28
N HIS A 346 2.34 -6.35 -21.49
CA HIS A 346 0.90 -6.32 -21.32
C HIS A 346 0.58 -5.99 -19.86
N PRO A 347 0.17 -4.73 -19.56
CA PRO A 347 -0.12 -4.29 -18.20
C PRO A 347 -1.11 -5.20 -17.50
N LEU A 348 -0.95 -5.36 -16.18
CA LEU A 348 -1.77 -6.25 -15.39
C LEU A 348 -3.24 -5.82 -15.50
N GLN A 349 -4.05 -6.74 -16.01
CA GLN A 349 -5.50 -6.58 -16.02
C GLN A 349 -6.10 -7.35 -14.86
N LYS A 350 -6.74 -6.63 -13.96
CA LYS A 350 -7.49 -7.22 -12.86
C LYS A 350 -8.95 -7.40 -13.31
N ARG A 351 -9.54 -8.56 -13.03
CA ARG A 351 -11.01 -8.70 -13.06
C ARG A 351 -11.59 -7.82 -11.94
N GLY A 352 -12.77 -7.23 -12.11
CA GLY A 352 -13.48 -6.56 -11.01
C GLY A 352 -13.59 -7.50 -9.80
N CYS A 353 -12.77 -7.30 -8.77
CA CYS A 353 -12.68 -8.22 -7.64
C CYS A 353 -13.73 -7.88 -6.60
N ARG A 354 -14.32 -8.91 -5.99
CA ARG A 354 -15.05 -8.73 -4.74
C ARG A 354 -14.05 -8.44 -3.63
N SER A 355 -14.25 -7.32 -2.92
CA SER A 355 -13.53 -7.01 -1.69
C SER A 355 -13.53 -8.21 -0.74
N ARG A 356 -12.38 -8.53 -0.15
CA ARG A 356 -12.26 -9.58 0.89
C ARG A 356 -13.01 -9.16 2.16
N LEU A 357 -13.18 -7.87 2.43
CA LEU A 357 -13.98 -7.33 3.55
C LEU A 357 -15.47 -7.68 3.45
N ASN A 358 -15.98 -7.95 2.23
CA ASN A 358 -17.37 -8.36 2.02
C ASN A 358 -17.57 -9.88 1.97
N GLN A 359 -16.51 -10.68 2.15
CA GLN A 359 -16.62 -12.13 2.24
C GLN A 359 -16.88 -12.53 3.70
N LYS A 360 -18.16 -12.58 4.11
CA LYS A 360 -18.52 -13.34 5.32
C LYS A 360 -18.03 -14.78 5.13
N PRO A 361 -17.36 -15.40 6.12
CA PRO A 361 -16.97 -16.79 6.01
C PRO A 361 -18.23 -17.64 5.79
N ALA A 362 -18.28 -18.33 4.65
CA ALA A 362 -19.41 -19.16 4.23
C ALA A 362 -19.68 -20.34 5.19
N SER A 363 -18.77 -20.61 6.15
CA SER A 363 -18.81 -21.77 7.02
C SER A 363 -19.78 -21.66 8.21
N ILE A 364 -20.19 -20.46 8.64
CA ILE A 364 -21.05 -20.29 9.83
C ILE A 364 -22.51 -20.07 9.45
N THR A 365 -22.78 -19.35 8.36
CA THR A 365 -24.16 -19.02 7.94
C THR A 365 -24.89 -20.21 7.33
N GLU A 366 -24.19 -21.14 6.69
CA GLU A 366 -24.83 -22.30 6.07
C GLU A 366 -25.15 -23.40 7.09
N ARG A 367 -24.26 -23.64 8.07
CA ARG A 367 -24.56 -24.46 9.26
C ARG A 367 -25.67 -23.85 10.10
N GLY A 368 -25.65 -22.53 10.33
CA GLY A 368 -26.70 -21.81 11.03
C GLY A 368 -28.07 -21.88 10.33
N ARG A 369 -28.10 -21.75 8.99
CA ARG A 369 -29.33 -21.91 8.18
C ARG A 369 -29.83 -23.36 8.18
N LYS A 370 -28.94 -24.36 8.09
CA LYS A 370 -29.32 -25.78 8.18
C LYS A 370 -29.88 -26.11 9.57
N LEU A 371 -29.26 -25.60 10.64
CA LEU A 371 -29.76 -25.77 12.01
C LEU A 371 -31.08 -25.04 12.26
N GLN A 372 -31.25 -23.82 11.74
CA GLN A 372 -32.54 -23.10 11.83
C GLN A 372 -33.65 -23.75 11.00
N LYS A 373 -33.36 -24.28 9.81
CA LYS A 373 -34.34 -25.05 9.02
C LYS A 373 -34.73 -26.34 9.73
N LYS A 374 -33.78 -27.06 10.33
CA LYS A 374 -34.05 -28.28 11.11
C LYS A 374 -34.85 -27.97 12.39
N ALA A 375 -34.54 -26.87 13.08
CA ALA A 375 -35.31 -26.40 14.24
C ALA A 375 -36.72 -25.94 13.87
N ARG A 376 -36.91 -25.30 12.71
CA ARG A 376 -38.24 -24.91 12.20
C ARG A 376 -39.09 -26.11 11.76
N GLY A 377 -38.47 -27.13 11.15
CA GLY A 377 -39.13 -28.41 10.82
C GLY A 377 -39.63 -29.13 12.07
N ASN A 378 -38.73 -29.37 13.04
CA ASN A 378 -39.07 -30.03 14.29
C ASN A 378 -40.11 -29.26 15.12
N ARG A 379 -40.15 -27.92 15.03
CA ARG A 379 -41.15 -27.10 15.74
C ARG A 379 -42.53 -27.14 15.07
N ARG A 380 -42.59 -27.43 13.77
CA ARG A 380 -43.85 -27.58 13.02
C ARG A 380 -44.46 -28.95 13.28
N GLU A 381 -43.65 -30.01 13.23
CA GLU A 381 -44.05 -31.38 13.60
C GLU A 381 -44.54 -31.45 15.05
N ARG A 382 -43.80 -30.85 15.99
CA ARG A 382 -44.19 -30.83 17.40
C ARG A 382 -45.48 -30.04 17.64
N LYS A 383 -45.76 -29.01 16.84
CA LYS A 383 -47.05 -28.29 16.91
C LYS A 383 -48.19 -29.13 16.33
N GLU A 384 -48.01 -29.77 15.19
CA GLU A 384 -49.02 -30.65 14.59
C GLU A 384 -49.36 -31.84 15.51
N GLU A 385 -48.37 -32.42 16.17
CA GLU A 385 -48.55 -33.47 17.19
C GLU A 385 -49.28 -32.96 18.44
N THR A 386 -48.98 -31.73 18.89
CA THR A 386 -49.68 -31.11 20.03
C THR A 386 -51.13 -30.76 19.68
N TYR A 387 -51.41 -30.21 18.49
CA TYR A 387 -52.78 -29.92 18.05
C TYR A 387 -53.59 -31.22 17.79
N GLY A 388 -52.96 -32.28 17.29
CA GLY A 388 -53.58 -33.59 17.13
C GLY A 388 -53.93 -34.27 18.47
N ASN A 389 -53.07 -34.13 19.48
CA ASN A 389 -53.33 -34.66 20.82
C ASN A 389 -54.38 -33.83 21.60
N ILE A 390 -54.44 -32.51 21.40
CA ILE A 390 -55.49 -31.66 21.98
C ILE A 390 -56.85 -31.96 21.33
N GLY A 391 -56.90 -32.23 20.02
CA GLY A 391 -58.13 -32.64 19.34
C GLY A 391 -58.69 -33.96 19.86
N LYS A 392 -57.83 -34.97 20.05
CA LYS A 392 -58.23 -36.28 20.62
C LYS A 392 -58.63 -36.20 22.10
N ALA A 393 -58.01 -35.29 22.88
CA ALA A 393 -58.41 -35.04 24.26
C ALA A 393 -59.76 -34.29 24.35
N GLY A 394 -60.08 -33.43 23.38
CA GLY A 394 -61.36 -32.74 23.28
C GLY A 394 -62.54 -33.66 22.96
N GLU A 395 -62.35 -34.67 22.09
CA GLU A 395 -63.37 -35.70 21.83
C GLU A 395 -63.59 -36.62 23.04
N ALA A 396 -62.52 -36.99 23.77
CA ALA A 396 -62.64 -37.82 24.97
C ALA A 396 -63.30 -37.10 26.17
N LEU A 397 -63.29 -35.77 26.20
CA LEU A 397 -63.93 -34.95 27.24
C LEU A 397 -65.38 -34.55 26.89
N GLY A 398 -65.82 -34.78 25.66
CA GLY A 398 -67.22 -34.59 25.23
C GLY A 398 -68.18 -35.70 25.68
N GLU A 399 -67.67 -36.88 26.06
CA GLU A 399 -68.47 -38.03 26.51
C GLU A 399 -68.65 -38.13 28.03
N LEU A 400 -68.00 -37.26 28.81
CA LEU A 400 -68.17 -37.15 30.26
C LEU A 400 -68.65 -35.75 30.60
N GLY A 401 -69.97 -35.56 30.58
CA GLY A 401 -70.64 -34.28 30.82
C GLY A 401 -70.27 -33.61 32.15
N VAL A 402 -69.21 -32.80 32.13
CA VAL A 402 -68.77 -31.96 33.26
C VAL A 402 -68.63 -30.52 32.79
N THR A 403 -69.73 -29.93 32.34
CA THR A 403 -69.86 -28.48 32.15
C THR A 403 -70.63 -27.88 33.32
N LYS A 404 -70.00 -27.77 34.51
CA LYS A 404 -70.47 -26.85 35.57
C LYS A 404 -69.52 -26.56 36.75
N MET A 405 -68.20 -26.69 36.61
CA MET A 405 -67.28 -26.47 37.76
C MET A 405 -65.99 -25.68 37.46
N MET A 406 -65.90 -24.98 36.31
CA MET A 406 -64.70 -24.19 35.96
C MET A 406 -64.94 -22.69 35.69
N GLU A 407 -66.14 -22.17 35.97
CA GLU A 407 -66.43 -20.72 35.91
C GLU A 407 -66.23 -19.98 37.25
N GLU A 408 -65.99 -20.68 38.36
CA GLU A 408 -65.78 -20.04 39.68
C GLU A 408 -64.31 -19.91 40.12
N ARG A 409 -63.34 -20.14 39.22
CA ARG A 409 -61.90 -20.02 39.55
C ARG A 409 -61.09 -19.11 38.62
N MET A 410 -61.79 -18.25 37.87
CA MET A 410 -61.24 -17.22 36.96
C MET A 410 -61.56 -15.81 37.48
N GLY A 411 -61.21 -15.57 38.75
CA GLY A 411 -61.53 -14.33 39.45
C GLY A 411 -60.42 -13.86 40.37
N GLU A 412 -59.16 -13.90 39.97
CA GLU A 412 -58.09 -13.13 40.62
C GLU A 412 -56.82 -13.11 39.75
N GLU A 413 -56.10 -11.99 39.77
CA GLU A 413 -54.79 -11.75 39.12
C GLU A 413 -54.75 -11.37 37.62
N ARG A 414 -55.54 -10.36 37.23
CA ARG A 414 -55.06 -9.36 36.24
C ARG A 414 -54.68 -8.08 36.96
N LYS A 415 -53.37 -7.77 37.00
CA LYS A 415 -52.75 -6.42 36.87
C LYS A 415 -51.32 -6.42 37.47
N MET A 416 -50.29 -6.33 36.63
CA MET A 416 -49.02 -5.65 36.99
C MET A 416 -48.44 -5.03 35.73
N THR A 417 -48.29 -3.71 35.77
CA THR A 417 -47.87 -2.81 34.71
C THR A 417 -46.37 -2.54 34.76
N TRP A 418 -45.79 -2.27 33.59
CA TRP A 418 -44.44 -1.78 33.40
C TRP A 418 -44.35 -0.28 33.72
N VAL A 419 -43.31 0.14 34.43
CA VAL A 419 -42.91 1.56 34.53
C VAL A 419 -41.48 1.69 34.01
N ARG A 420 -41.30 2.47 32.94
CA ARG A 420 -40.01 2.93 32.41
C ARG A 420 -39.65 4.25 33.08
N ASN A 421 -38.41 4.41 33.51
CA ASN A 421 -37.86 5.73 33.84
C ASN A 421 -36.81 6.18 32.81
N ARG A 422 -36.59 7.49 32.69
CA ARG A 422 -36.02 8.22 31.52
C ARG A 422 -34.56 7.93 31.12
N GLU A 423 -33.92 6.86 31.62
CA GLU A 423 -32.51 6.54 31.28
C GLU A 423 -32.25 5.07 30.85
N GLY A 424 -33.29 4.33 30.43
CA GLY A 424 -33.10 3.18 29.54
C GLY A 424 -32.28 1.99 30.07
N LYS A 425 -32.38 1.64 31.36
CA LYS A 425 -31.83 0.38 31.91
C LYS A 425 -32.89 -0.40 32.69
N SER A 426 -33.11 -1.66 32.33
CA SER A 426 -34.02 -2.59 33.03
C SER A 426 -33.26 -3.40 34.08
N GLY A 427 -33.62 -3.25 35.35
CA GLY A 427 -33.07 -4.02 36.46
C GLY A 427 -34.11 -4.21 37.55
N ARG A 428 -34.09 -5.38 38.20
CA ARG A 428 -35.08 -5.83 39.21
C ARG A 428 -34.37 -5.84 40.56
N ILE A 429 -34.61 -4.87 41.46
CA ILE A 429 -33.93 -4.84 42.77
C ILE A 429 -34.89 -4.39 43.89
N ARG A 430 -34.83 -5.12 45.01
CA ARG A 430 -35.50 -4.86 46.29
C ARG A 430 -34.73 -3.81 47.11
N GLU A 431 -35.49 -2.99 47.79
CA GLU A 431 -35.09 -1.92 48.69
C GLU A 431 -34.43 -2.46 49.97
N LYS A 432 -33.12 -2.19 50.16
CA LYS A 432 -32.44 -1.90 51.45
C LYS A 432 -30.92 -1.76 51.25
N ASP A 433 -30.31 -1.00 52.17
CA ASP A 433 -28.89 -0.74 52.39
C ASP A 433 -28.23 0.44 51.65
N ARG A 434 -28.27 1.57 52.38
CA ARG A 434 -27.60 2.84 52.16
C ARG A 434 -26.33 2.91 53.02
N ALA A 435 -25.31 3.59 52.48
CA ALA A 435 -24.23 4.32 53.17
C ALA A 435 -23.04 3.55 53.79
N LYS A 436 -21.83 3.83 53.27
CA LYS A 436 -20.73 4.60 53.91
C LYS A 436 -19.50 4.62 52.99
N GLY A 437 -18.88 5.79 52.81
CA GLY A 437 -17.73 6.00 51.92
C GLY A 437 -16.37 6.01 52.62
N CYS A 438 -15.28 6.05 51.84
CA CYS A 438 -14.01 6.73 52.16
C CYS A 438 -13.07 6.85 50.94
N ARG A 439 -12.11 7.77 51.02
CA ARG A 439 -11.32 8.42 49.93
C ARG A 439 -9.89 7.86 49.74
N TYR A 440 -9.32 8.17 48.56
CA TYR A 440 -7.92 8.57 48.21
C TYR A 440 -6.71 7.62 48.43
N ARG A 441 -5.95 7.30 47.35
CA ARG A 441 -4.71 8.00 46.89
C ARG A 441 -4.07 7.34 45.64
N PRO A 442 -3.42 8.11 44.74
CA PRO A 442 -2.61 7.63 43.62
C PRO A 442 -1.10 7.57 43.95
N GLN A 443 -0.32 6.77 43.20
CA GLN A 443 1.15 6.75 43.22
C GLN A 443 1.76 7.17 41.85
N PRO A 444 3.00 7.72 41.83
CA PRO A 444 3.60 8.45 40.70
C PRO A 444 4.63 7.63 39.87
N PRO A 445 5.27 8.19 38.81
CA PRO A 445 6.03 7.45 37.81
C PRO A 445 7.54 7.44 38.08
N GLU A 446 8.22 6.36 37.68
CA GLU A 446 9.69 6.28 37.66
C GLU A 446 10.27 6.48 36.24
N GLN A 447 11.37 7.24 36.21
CA GLN A 447 12.22 7.61 35.08
C GLN A 447 13.45 6.68 34.97
N SER A 448 14.18 6.83 33.84
CA SER A 448 15.55 6.38 33.48
C SER A 448 15.56 5.31 32.36
N CYS A 449 16.43 5.27 31.35
CA CYS A 449 17.75 5.85 30.99
C CYS A 449 17.77 6.12 29.46
N GLN A 450 18.21 7.28 28.94
CA GLN A 450 19.56 7.63 28.46
C GLN A 450 20.44 6.56 27.77
N LEU A 451 20.93 6.96 26.58
CA LEU A 451 22.21 6.68 25.91
C LEU A 451 22.40 5.35 25.15
N TYR A 452 22.57 5.44 23.82
CA TYR A 452 23.83 5.09 23.16
C TYR A 452 23.96 5.84 21.82
N LYS A 453 25.02 6.64 21.71
CA LYS A 453 25.66 7.11 20.47
C LYS A 453 26.80 6.13 20.16
N ALA A 454 26.87 5.66 18.92
CA ALA A 454 28.11 5.32 18.21
C ALA A 454 27.78 5.30 16.72
#